data_AF-A0A2V7AIT9-F1
#
_entry.id   AF-A0A2V7AIT9-F1
#
_cell.length_a   1.000
_cell.length_b   1.000
_cell.length_c   1.000
_cell.angle_alpha   90.00
_cell.angle_beta   90.00
_cell.angle_gamma   90.00
#
_symmetry.space_group_name_H-M   'P 1'
#
loop_
_entity.id
_entity.type
_entity.pdbx_description
1 polymer ?
#
loop_
_entity_poly.entity_id
_entity_poly.type
_entity_poly.pdbx_seq_one_letter_code
_entity_poly.pdbx_strand_id
1 'polypeptide(L)'
;MEERDGVLYISSVETPRPSPASSAPALPAAQIADRAPVPYRDLIRAAAERHKLAPELVESVIRVESNFKAGAVSPKGARGLMQLMPATAAMLGVRNVFDVRQNLEGGVRHLRYLLDRYGGNLALALAAYNAGVEAVTRYGGIPPYAETQAYVARILRLLQRAELPAAAEAAGLYRYEAADGHVVYSNLPIDKLSVGVREMLAERQQRAGLTEFPF
;
A
#
# COMPACT_ATOMS: atom_id res chain seq x y z
N MET A 1 -22.35 3.69 -9.70
CA MET A 1 -21.13 4.50 -9.89
C MET A 1 -21.62 5.92 -9.98
N GLU A 2 -21.45 6.69 -8.92
CA GLU A 2 -21.86 8.10 -8.90
C GLU A 2 -20.66 8.92 -8.42
N GLU A 3 -20.51 10.11 -8.97
CA GLU A 3 -19.41 11.03 -8.67
C GLU A 3 -20.03 12.30 -8.06
N ARG A 4 -19.57 12.67 -6.86
CA ARG A 4 -19.87 13.96 -6.20
C ARG A 4 -18.59 14.45 -5.52
N ASP A 5 -18.32 15.75 -5.67
CA ASP A 5 -17.19 16.47 -5.06
C ASP A 5 -15.78 15.88 -5.32
N GLY A 6 -15.58 15.26 -6.49
CA GLY A 6 -14.26 14.77 -6.92
C GLY A 6 -13.80 13.46 -6.26
N VAL A 7 -14.73 12.72 -5.63
CA VAL A 7 -14.47 11.42 -4.99
C VAL A 7 -15.20 10.30 -5.74
N LEU A 8 -14.47 9.21 -6.04
CA LEU A 8 -14.99 8.05 -6.74
C LEU A 8 -15.64 7.07 -5.75
N TYR A 9 -16.97 6.97 -5.78
CA TYR A 9 -17.72 6.05 -4.92
C TYR A 9 -17.67 4.61 -5.48
N ILE A 10 -17.00 3.70 -4.77
CA ILE A 10 -17.12 2.25 -4.98
C ILE A 10 -18.12 1.66 -3.98
N SER A 11 -19.34 1.39 -4.44
CA SER A 11 -20.41 0.78 -3.66
C SER A 11 -20.14 -0.71 -3.37
N SER A 12 -20.36 -1.09 -2.12
CA SER A 12 -20.06 -2.35 -1.45
C SER A 12 -20.57 -3.61 -2.13
N VAL A 13 -19.81 -4.70 -1.97
CA VAL A 13 -20.38 -6.05 -1.89
C VAL A 13 -20.70 -6.35 -0.43
N GLU A 14 -21.90 -6.89 -0.24
CA GLU A 14 -22.58 -7.16 1.01
C GLU A 14 -21.81 -8.14 1.91
N THR A 15 -21.58 -7.78 3.18
CA THR A 15 -21.03 -8.70 4.19
C THR A 15 -22.15 -9.54 4.80
N PRO A 16 -22.10 -10.88 4.77
CA PRO A 16 -23.04 -11.69 5.54
C PRO A 16 -22.80 -11.50 7.05
N ARG A 17 -23.89 -11.48 7.84
CA ARG A 17 -23.87 -11.32 9.30
C ARG A 17 -22.94 -12.33 9.99
N PRO A 18 -22.26 -11.94 11.10
CA PRO A 18 -21.56 -12.90 11.93
C PRO A 18 -22.57 -13.77 12.72
N SER A 19 -22.44 -15.09 12.63
CA SER A 19 -23.00 -16.03 13.60
C SER A 19 -22.01 -16.25 14.74
N PRO A 20 -22.45 -16.51 15.99
CA PRO A 20 -21.56 -16.55 17.14
C PRO A 20 -20.77 -17.88 17.22
N ALA A 21 -19.50 -17.73 17.60
CA ALA A 21 -18.54 -18.69 18.17
C ALA A 21 -18.71 -20.19 17.89
N SER A 22 -17.68 -20.79 17.26
CA SER A 22 -17.25 -22.15 17.58
C SER A 22 -15.75 -22.29 17.42
N SER A 23 -15.14 -22.96 18.40
CA SER A 23 -13.72 -23.19 18.63
C SER A 23 -12.95 -23.67 17.41
N ALA A 24 -11.76 -23.10 17.20
CA ALA A 24 -10.83 -23.46 16.14
C ALA A 24 -10.40 -24.94 16.19
N PRO A 25 -10.33 -25.63 15.04
CA PRO A 25 -9.30 -26.62 14.82
C PRO A 25 -8.07 -25.91 14.22
N ALA A 26 -6.88 -26.22 14.74
CA ALA A 26 -5.62 -25.81 14.13
C ALA A 26 -5.61 -26.25 12.66
N LEU A 27 -5.50 -25.30 11.73
CA LEU A 27 -5.46 -25.61 10.31
C LEU A 27 -4.18 -26.38 9.97
N PRO A 28 -4.25 -27.45 9.16
CA PRO A 28 -3.09 -28.22 8.76
C PRO A 28 -2.17 -27.40 7.84
N ALA A 29 -0.86 -27.64 7.94
CA ALA A 29 0.25 -26.99 7.24
C ALA A 29 0.27 -27.15 5.70
N ALA A 30 -0.86 -27.29 5.03
CA ALA A 30 -0.97 -27.78 3.65
C ALA A 30 -1.43 -26.73 2.60
N GLN A 31 -1.54 -25.44 2.93
CA GLN A 31 -1.93 -24.41 1.95
C GLN A 31 -0.81 -23.41 1.54
N ILE A 32 0.46 -23.66 1.89
CA ILE A 32 1.57 -22.75 1.56
C ILE A 32 2.14 -22.97 0.14
N ALA A 33 1.77 -24.04 -0.55
CA ALA A 33 2.42 -24.47 -1.79
C ALA A 33 1.50 -24.35 -3.02
N ASP A 34 1.34 -23.14 -3.59
CA ASP A 34 1.27 -22.96 -5.06
C ASP A 34 1.33 -21.49 -5.53
N ARG A 35 2.26 -20.69 -4.99
CA ARG A 35 2.54 -19.36 -5.57
C ARG A 35 3.82 -19.46 -6.40
N ALA A 36 3.72 -19.16 -7.69
CA ALA A 36 4.88 -19.10 -8.58
C ALA A 36 6.02 -18.29 -7.92
N PRO A 37 7.30 -18.71 -8.08
CA PRO A 37 8.42 -18.07 -7.42
C PRO A 37 8.45 -16.57 -7.70
N VAL A 38 8.53 -15.74 -6.66
CA VAL A 38 8.66 -14.29 -6.80
C VAL A 38 10.12 -13.95 -7.15
N PRO A 39 10.40 -13.30 -8.30
CA PRO A 39 11.76 -12.88 -8.63
C PRO A 39 12.30 -11.88 -7.61
N TYR A 40 13.60 -11.97 -7.33
CA TYR A 40 14.30 -11.06 -6.41
C TYR A 40 13.77 -11.05 -4.96
N ARG A 41 13.03 -12.08 -4.54
CA ARG A 41 12.38 -12.16 -3.22
C ARG A 41 13.29 -11.74 -2.06
N ASP A 42 14.51 -12.24 -2.00
CA ASP A 42 15.44 -11.93 -0.90
C ASP A 42 15.92 -10.48 -0.94
N LEU A 43 16.11 -9.91 -2.14
CA LEU A 43 16.46 -8.50 -2.30
C LEU A 43 15.29 -7.61 -1.89
N ILE A 44 14.07 -7.98 -2.28
CA ILE A 44 12.85 -7.26 -1.93
C ILE A 44 12.65 -7.28 -0.42
N ARG A 45 12.74 -8.44 0.21
CA ARG A 45 12.66 -8.59 1.67
C ARG A 45 13.69 -7.72 2.38
N ALA A 46 14.96 -7.83 1.99
CA ALA A 46 16.03 -7.08 2.66
C ALA A 46 15.87 -5.57 2.49
N ALA A 47 15.44 -5.10 1.31
CA ALA A 47 15.18 -3.68 1.08
C ALA A 47 13.95 -3.20 1.88
N ALA A 48 12.86 -3.96 1.86
CA ALA A 48 11.65 -3.64 2.61
C ALA A 48 11.94 -3.54 4.12
N GLU A 49 12.69 -4.48 4.68
CA GLU A 49 13.11 -4.49 6.08
C GLU A 49 13.92 -3.24 6.46
N ARG A 50 14.93 -2.87 5.65
CA ARG A 50 15.73 -1.65 5.89
C ARG A 50 14.89 -0.37 5.95
N HIS A 51 13.83 -0.30 5.15
CA HIS A 51 12.95 0.87 5.06
C HIS A 51 11.64 0.72 5.84
N LYS A 52 11.52 -0.33 6.67
CA LYS A 52 10.33 -0.62 7.49
C LYS A 52 9.05 -0.67 6.67
N LEU A 53 9.10 -1.29 5.49
CA LEU A 53 7.96 -1.57 4.64
C LEU A 53 7.65 -3.07 4.67
N ALA A 54 6.38 -3.42 4.45
CA ALA A 54 6.00 -4.81 4.22
C ALA A 54 6.59 -5.30 2.88
N PRO A 55 7.28 -6.45 2.83
CA PRO A 55 7.77 -7.03 1.58
C PRO A 55 6.66 -7.18 0.52
N GLU A 56 5.46 -7.56 0.95
CA GLU A 56 4.28 -7.76 0.10
C GLU A 56 3.84 -6.46 -0.60
N LEU A 57 4.02 -5.30 0.06
CA LEU A 57 3.78 -3.99 -0.55
C LEU A 57 4.79 -3.71 -1.64
N VAL A 58 6.07 -3.93 -1.37
CA VAL A 58 7.14 -3.70 -2.35
C VAL A 58 6.97 -4.64 -3.55
N GLU A 59 6.67 -5.92 -3.31
CA GLU A 59 6.35 -6.90 -4.36
C GLU A 59 5.14 -6.48 -5.20
N SER A 60 4.09 -5.96 -4.57
CA SER A 60 2.88 -5.50 -5.26
C SER A 60 3.16 -4.29 -6.15
N VAL A 61 3.95 -3.33 -5.67
CA VAL A 61 4.41 -2.18 -6.48
C VAL A 61 5.23 -2.67 -7.67
N ILE A 62 6.26 -3.48 -7.47
CA ILE A 62 7.10 -4.01 -8.57
C ILE A 62 6.28 -4.77 -9.60
N ARG A 63 5.30 -5.56 -9.15
CA ARG A 63 4.41 -6.31 -10.03
C ARG A 63 3.58 -5.39 -10.94
N VAL A 64 3.09 -4.28 -10.41
CA VAL A 64 2.31 -3.29 -11.18
C VAL A 64 3.21 -2.45 -12.09
N GLU A 65 4.39 -2.06 -11.61
CA GLU A 65 5.32 -1.19 -12.34
C GLU A 65 5.98 -1.87 -13.53
N SER A 66 6.61 -3.03 -13.32
CA SER A 66 7.43 -3.68 -14.35
C SER A 66 7.06 -5.14 -14.58
N ASN A 67 6.20 -5.71 -13.74
CA ASN A 67 6.02 -7.16 -13.66
C ASN A 67 7.36 -7.90 -13.53
N PHE A 68 8.24 -7.39 -12.66
CA PHE A 68 9.59 -7.90 -12.38
C PHE A 68 10.60 -7.79 -13.54
N LYS A 69 10.30 -7.01 -14.59
CA LYS A 69 11.22 -6.78 -15.71
C LYS A 69 12.21 -5.66 -15.40
N ALA A 70 13.44 -6.02 -15.02
CA ALA A 70 14.50 -5.06 -14.69
C ALA A 70 14.89 -4.11 -15.84
N GLY A 71 14.66 -4.52 -17.09
CA GLY A 71 14.89 -3.69 -18.29
C GLY A 71 13.69 -2.88 -18.76
N ALA A 72 12.60 -2.80 -17.98
CA ALA A 72 11.38 -2.11 -18.39
C ALA A 72 11.60 -0.60 -18.61
N VAL A 73 11.00 -0.06 -19.68
CA VAL A 73 10.95 1.37 -19.98
C VAL A 73 9.51 1.72 -20.35
N SER A 74 8.90 2.67 -19.63
CA SER A 74 7.55 3.14 -19.96
C SER A 74 7.57 4.15 -21.11
N PRO A 75 6.42 4.39 -21.79
CA PRO A 75 6.29 5.45 -22.78
C PRO A 75 6.63 6.85 -22.25
N LYS A 76 6.41 7.08 -20.94
CA LYS A 76 6.72 8.34 -20.25
C LYS A 76 8.20 8.43 -19.82
N GLY A 77 8.99 7.38 -20.04
CA GLY A 77 10.42 7.35 -19.76
C GLY A 77 10.80 6.85 -18.36
N ALA A 78 9.87 6.27 -17.61
CA ALA A 78 10.17 5.59 -16.35
C ALA A 78 10.96 4.30 -16.61
N ARG A 79 11.91 3.95 -15.73
CA ARG A 79 12.90 2.89 -16.01
C ARG A 79 13.11 1.93 -14.84
N GLY A 80 13.36 0.68 -15.20
CA GLY A 80 13.79 -0.36 -14.27
C GLY A 80 12.68 -1.03 -13.49
N LEU A 81 13.08 -1.78 -12.46
CA LEU A 81 12.21 -2.67 -11.68
C LEU A 81 11.02 -1.97 -11.02
N MET A 82 11.24 -0.79 -10.45
CA MET A 82 10.24 0.05 -9.77
C MET A 82 9.89 1.30 -10.56
N GLN A 83 10.22 1.32 -11.87
CA GLN A 83 9.86 2.39 -12.82
C GLN A 83 10.16 3.81 -12.30
N LEU A 84 11.41 4.07 -11.97
CA LEU A 84 11.83 5.40 -11.55
C LEU A 84 11.95 6.33 -12.75
N MET A 85 11.39 7.52 -12.66
CA MET A 85 11.68 8.61 -13.59
C MET A 85 13.15 9.04 -13.48
N PRO A 86 13.82 9.43 -14.57
CA PRO A 86 15.25 9.78 -14.53
C PRO A 86 15.61 10.84 -13.50
N ALA A 87 14.80 11.89 -13.37
CA ALA A 87 15.01 12.94 -12.36
C ALA A 87 14.88 12.39 -10.92
N THR A 88 13.85 11.57 -10.67
CA THR A 88 13.67 10.90 -9.37
C THR A 88 14.83 9.97 -9.06
N ALA A 89 15.28 9.16 -10.02
CA ALA A 89 16.42 8.27 -9.86
C ALA A 89 17.70 9.04 -9.47
N ALA A 90 17.95 10.19 -10.12
CA ALA A 90 19.08 11.05 -9.80
C ALA A 90 19.01 11.60 -8.37
N MET A 91 17.85 12.11 -7.95
CA MET A 91 17.64 12.59 -6.57
C MET A 91 17.81 11.48 -5.53
N LEU A 92 17.49 10.24 -5.90
CA LEU A 92 17.67 9.06 -5.07
C LEU A 92 19.11 8.50 -5.15
N GLY A 93 20.02 9.08 -5.93
CA GLY A 93 21.39 8.56 -6.06
C GLY A 93 21.48 7.21 -6.79
N VAL A 94 20.46 6.84 -7.58
CA VAL A 94 20.46 5.66 -8.45
C VAL A 94 21.28 5.99 -9.69
N ARG A 95 22.47 5.40 -9.81
CA ARG A 95 23.41 5.66 -10.92
C ARG A 95 23.06 4.85 -12.15
N ASN A 96 22.65 3.60 -11.96
CA ASN A 96 22.15 2.73 -13.02
C ASN A 96 20.71 2.30 -12.72
N VAL A 97 19.75 2.87 -13.46
CA VAL A 97 18.33 2.55 -13.30
C VAL A 97 17.95 1.14 -13.73
N PHE A 98 18.79 0.45 -14.50
CA PHE A 98 18.57 -0.95 -14.89
C PHE A 98 19.28 -1.94 -13.97
N ASP A 99 20.10 -1.47 -13.03
CA ASP A 99 20.62 -2.32 -11.95
C ASP A 99 19.50 -2.60 -10.95
N VAL A 100 19.19 -3.90 -10.77
CA VAL A 100 18.09 -4.36 -9.91
C VAL A 100 18.22 -3.84 -8.49
N ARG A 101 19.43 -3.87 -7.90
CA ARG A 101 19.63 -3.50 -6.49
C ARG A 101 19.50 -1.99 -6.31
N GLN A 102 20.11 -1.20 -7.18
CA GLN A 102 20.04 0.26 -7.11
C GLN A 102 18.61 0.75 -7.35
N ASN A 103 17.92 0.22 -8.36
CA ASN A 103 16.56 0.64 -8.68
C ASN A 103 15.57 0.26 -7.56
N LEU A 104 15.69 -0.96 -7.02
CA LEU A 104 14.91 -1.41 -5.88
C LEU A 104 15.15 -0.54 -4.64
N GLU A 105 16.41 -0.32 -4.27
CA GLU A 105 16.76 0.47 -3.09
C GLU A 105 16.28 1.93 -3.23
N GLY A 106 16.39 2.50 -4.43
CA GLY A 106 15.87 3.82 -4.76
C GLY A 106 14.35 3.88 -4.62
N GLY A 107 13.63 2.96 -5.27
CA GLY A 107 12.16 2.95 -5.26
C GLY A 107 11.57 2.67 -3.89
N VAL A 108 12.15 1.76 -3.12
CA VAL A 108 11.72 1.47 -1.74
C VAL A 108 11.92 2.69 -0.83
N ARG A 109 13.09 3.35 -0.93
CA ARG A 109 13.33 4.60 -0.19
C ARG A 109 12.35 5.70 -0.57
N HIS A 110 12.03 5.83 -1.86
CA HIS A 110 11.05 6.81 -2.33
C HIS A 110 9.64 6.51 -1.80
N LEU A 111 9.23 5.24 -1.82
CA LEU A 111 7.94 4.82 -1.29
C LEU A 111 7.83 5.08 0.22
N ARG A 112 8.88 4.80 1.00
CA ARG A 112 8.95 5.15 2.43
C ARG A 112 8.80 6.64 2.64
N TYR A 113 9.54 7.46 1.88
CA TYR A 113 9.42 8.92 1.93
C TYR A 113 7.99 9.40 1.68
N LEU A 114 7.30 8.84 0.68
CA LEU A 114 5.91 9.20 0.39
C LEU A 114 4.96 8.76 1.50
N LEU A 115 5.15 7.58 2.08
CA LEU A 115 4.38 7.14 3.24
C LEU A 115 4.56 8.08 4.43
N ASP A 116 5.78 8.51 4.73
CA ASP A 116 6.04 9.50 5.79
C ASP A 116 5.35 10.83 5.49
N ARG A 117 5.45 11.31 4.24
CA ARG A 117 4.83 12.56 3.80
C ARG A 117 3.31 12.57 3.99
N TYR A 118 2.65 11.44 3.75
CA TYR A 118 1.19 11.31 3.88
C TYR A 118 0.77 10.68 5.22
N GLY A 119 1.62 10.73 6.24
CA GLY A 119 1.27 10.31 7.61
C GLY A 119 0.87 8.83 7.70
N GLY A 120 1.44 7.99 6.84
CA GLY A 120 1.11 6.57 6.74
C GLY A 120 -0.07 6.25 5.81
N ASN A 121 -0.73 7.23 5.20
CA ASN A 121 -1.83 6.94 4.26
C ASN A 121 -1.28 6.31 2.96
N LEU A 122 -1.38 4.98 2.86
CA LEU A 122 -0.85 4.22 1.73
C LEU A 122 -1.50 4.62 0.39
N ALA A 123 -2.80 4.89 0.37
CA ALA A 123 -3.49 5.21 -0.88
C ALA A 123 -2.96 6.53 -1.48
N LEU A 124 -2.72 7.54 -0.65
CA LEU A 124 -2.12 8.81 -1.08
C LEU A 124 -0.64 8.66 -1.43
N ALA A 125 0.11 7.84 -0.69
CA ALA A 125 1.50 7.55 -1.02
C ALA A 125 1.64 6.85 -2.39
N LEU A 126 0.79 5.86 -2.68
CA LEU A 126 0.75 5.18 -3.98
C LEU A 126 0.30 6.12 -5.11
N ALA A 127 -0.70 6.97 -4.85
CA ALA A 127 -1.13 7.98 -5.81
C ALA A 127 0.01 8.96 -6.13
N ALA A 128 0.76 9.41 -5.12
CA ALA A 128 1.90 10.30 -5.31
C ALA A 128 3.09 9.61 -5.97
N TYR A 129 3.26 8.30 -5.77
CA TYR A 129 4.29 7.52 -6.46
C TYR A 129 4.04 7.50 -7.97
N ASN A 130 2.78 7.33 -8.38
CA ASN A 130 2.40 7.25 -9.79
C ASN A 130 2.22 8.64 -10.46
N ALA A 131 1.52 9.57 -9.80
CA ALA A 131 1.12 10.86 -10.37
C ALA A 131 1.99 12.04 -9.93
N GLY A 132 2.86 11.82 -8.94
CA GLY A 132 3.64 12.88 -8.30
C GLY A 132 2.93 13.55 -7.14
N VAL A 133 3.73 14.08 -6.21
CA VAL A 133 3.28 14.80 -5.01
C VAL A 133 2.45 16.04 -5.36
N GLU A 134 2.83 16.75 -6.42
CA GLU A 134 2.15 17.98 -6.85
C GLU A 134 0.70 17.72 -7.26
N ALA A 135 0.44 16.61 -7.95
CA ALA A 135 -0.92 16.21 -8.33
C ALA A 135 -1.76 15.93 -7.08
N VAL A 136 -1.26 15.09 -6.17
CA VAL A 136 -1.98 14.77 -4.92
C VAL A 136 -2.25 16.02 -4.09
N THR A 137 -1.27 16.94 -4.01
CA THR A 137 -1.42 18.22 -3.31
C THR A 137 -2.48 19.11 -3.97
N ARG A 138 -2.45 19.22 -5.30
CA ARG A 138 -3.40 20.04 -6.07
C ARG A 138 -4.85 19.59 -5.91
N TYR A 139 -5.08 18.28 -5.89
CA TYR A 139 -6.42 17.70 -5.77
C TYR A 139 -6.83 17.42 -4.31
N GLY A 140 -5.93 17.61 -3.33
CA GLY A 140 -6.21 17.30 -1.93
C GLY A 140 -6.47 15.82 -1.66
N GLY A 141 -6.06 14.92 -2.56
CA GLY A 141 -6.44 13.52 -2.54
C GLY A 141 -5.89 12.73 -3.73
N ILE A 142 -6.45 11.55 -4.00
CA ILE A 142 -6.10 10.79 -5.21
C ILE A 142 -6.59 11.61 -6.42
N PRO A 143 -5.71 12.02 -7.35
CA PRO A 143 -6.12 12.83 -8.48
C PRO A 143 -7.11 12.05 -9.38
N PRO A 144 -8.01 12.74 -10.09
CA PRO A 144 -9.00 12.13 -11.00
C PRO A 144 -8.37 11.65 -12.32
N TYR A 145 -7.20 11.02 -12.23
CA TYR A 145 -6.51 10.39 -13.34
C TYR A 145 -6.85 8.91 -13.34
N ALA A 146 -7.51 8.44 -14.39
CA ALA A 146 -7.94 7.04 -14.49
C ALA A 146 -6.76 6.05 -14.29
N GLU A 147 -5.58 6.38 -14.83
CA GLU A 147 -4.35 5.60 -14.64
C GLU A 147 -3.96 5.50 -13.16
N THR A 148 -3.97 6.61 -12.43
CA THR A 148 -3.57 6.66 -11.01
C THR A 148 -4.58 5.96 -10.11
N GLN A 149 -5.87 6.17 -10.34
CA GLN A 149 -6.92 5.45 -9.60
C GLN A 149 -6.83 3.94 -9.83
N ALA A 150 -6.62 3.52 -11.08
CA ALA A 150 -6.44 2.11 -11.42
C ALA A 150 -5.16 1.52 -10.80
N TYR A 151 -4.07 2.29 -10.79
CA TYR A 151 -2.80 1.92 -10.17
C TYR A 151 -2.97 1.64 -8.67
N VAL A 152 -3.55 2.58 -7.93
CA VAL A 152 -3.82 2.44 -6.49
C VAL A 152 -4.71 1.23 -6.23
N ALA A 153 -5.84 1.13 -6.94
CA ALA A 153 -6.78 0.03 -6.77
C ALA A 153 -6.14 -1.35 -7.05
N ARG A 154 -5.27 -1.45 -8.06
CA ARG A 154 -4.59 -2.71 -8.41
C ARG A 154 -3.64 -3.16 -7.30
N ILE A 155 -2.87 -2.25 -6.72
CA ILE A 155 -1.92 -2.57 -5.63
C ILE A 155 -2.68 -2.97 -4.37
N LEU A 156 -3.72 -2.21 -3.99
CA LEU A 156 -4.53 -2.55 -2.81
C LEU A 156 -5.21 -3.93 -2.95
N ARG A 157 -5.69 -4.28 -4.16
CA ARG A 157 -6.22 -5.62 -4.45
C ARG A 157 -5.16 -6.71 -4.35
N LEU A 158 -3.92 -6.44 -4.79
CA LEU A 158 -2.82 -7.40 -4.66
C LEU A 158 -2.47 -7.65 -3.19
N LEU A 159 -2.50 -6.61 -2.36
CA LEU A 159 -2.28 -6.72 -0.92
C LEU A 159 -3.39 -7.51 -0.23
N GLN A 160 -4.66 -7.27 -0.57
CA GLN A 160 -5.78 -8.06 -0.03
C GLN A 160 -5.67 -9.54 -0.41
N ARG A 161 -5.39 -9.82 -1.69
CA ARG A 161 -5.20 -11.19 -2.21
C ARG A 161 -3.94 -11.87 -1.70
N ALA A 162 -3.00 -11.10 -1.15
CA ALA A 162 -1.87 -11.70 -0.50
C ALA A 162 -2.26 -12.42 0.79
N GLU A 163 -3.52 -12.26 1.27
CA GLU A 163 -4.01 -12.65 2.59
C GLU A 163 -2.95 -12.29 3.62
N LEU A 164 -2.97 -11.03 4.07
CA LEU A 164 -2.16 -10.58 5.20
C LEU A 164 -2.32 -11.65 6.30
N PRO A 165 -1.32 -12.53 6.55
CA PRO A 165 -1.43 -13.43 7.68
C PRO A 165 -1.48 -12.53 8.92
N ALA A 166 -1.86 -13.04 10.10
CA ALA A 166 -1.65 -12.31 11.36
C ALA A 166 -0.19 -11.77 11.49
N ALA A 167 0.74 -12.38 10.76
CA ALA A 167 2.11 -11.93 10.58
C ALA A 167 2.30 -10.56 9.87
N ALA A 168 1.36 -10.08 9.06
CA ALA A 168 1.45 -8.77 8.42
C ALA A 168 0.88 -7.62 9.27
N GLU A 169 -0.06 -7.92 10.20
CA GLU A 169 -0.30 -7.07 11.36
C GLU A 169 0.96 -7.01 12.25
N ALA A 170 1.64 -8.16 12.45
CA ALA A 170 2.93 -8.18 13.15
C ALA A 170 4.08 -7.49 12.39
N ALA A 171 4.00 -7.38 11.05
CA ALA A 171 4.93 -6.63 10.20
C ALA A 171 4.59 -5.13 10.10
N GLY A 172 3.56 -4.69 10.83
CA GLY A 172 3.21 -3.30 11.02
C GLY A 172 2.29 -2.70 9.97
N LEU A 173 1.66 -3.47 9.05
CA LEU A 173 0.66 -2.94 8.12
C LEU A 173 -0.75 -3.03 8.72
N TYR A 174 -1.21 -1.91 9.27
CA TYR A 174 -2.53 -1.72 9.85
C TYR A 174 -3.55 -1.33 8.78
N ARG A 175 -4.77 -1.87 8.92
CA ARG A 175 -5.94 -1.46 8.13
C ARG A 175 -6.89 -0.71 9.05
N TYR A 176 -7.13 0.55 8.75
CA TYR A 176 -8.12 1.39 9.41
C TYR A 176 -9.29 1.66 8.48
N GLU A 177 -10.47 1.85 9.07
CA GLU A 177 -11.66 2.29 8.35
C GLU A 177 -12.02 3.67 8.89
N ALA A 178 -12.00 4.68 8.02
CA ALA A 178 -12.42 6.04 8.32
C ALA A 178 -13.95 6.11 8.47
N ALA A 179 -14.44 7.20 9.06
CA ALA A 179 -15.87 7.36 9.35
C ALA A 179 -16.76 7.47 8.11
N ASP A 180 -16.18 7.89 6.98
CA ASP A 180 -16.79 7.92 5.64
C ASP A 180 -16.79 6.53 4.95
N GLY A 181 -16.28 5.48 5.62
CA GLY A 181 -16.16 4.14 5.07
C GLY A 181 -14.87 3.91 4.27
N HIS A 182 -13.96 4.88 4.21
CA HIS A 182 -12.70 4.73 3.48
C HIS A 182 -11.72 3.84 4.22
N VAL A 183 -11.09 2.90 3.50
CA VAL A 183 -10.08 2.01 4.08
C VAL A 183 -8.69 2.63 3.91
N VAL A 184 -8.04 2.92 5.04
CA VAL A 184 -6.66 3.39 5.10
C VAL A 184 -5.76 2.25 5.49
N TYR A 185 -4.83 1.88 4.62
CA TYR A 185 -3.71 1.02 5.00
C TYR A 185 -2.57 1.91 5.45
N SER A 186 -1.92 1.57 6.56
CA SER A 186 -0.76 2.29 7.06
C SER A 186 0.21 1.32 7.67
N ASN A 187 1.51 1.58 7.52
CA ASN A 187 2.51 0.78 8.22
C ASN A 187 2.85 1.29 9.63
N LEU A 188 1.98 2.12 10.21
CA LEU A 188 2.11 2.70 11.54
C LEU A 188 0.86 2.41 12.38
N PRO A 189 1.02 2.05 13.67
CA PRO A 189 -0.11 1.91 14.58
C PRO A 189 -0.81 3.26 14.78
N ILE A 190 -2.08 3.23 15.20
CA ILE A 190 -2.94 4.41 15.18
C ILE A 190 -2.36 5.55 16.01
N ASP A 191 -1.68 5.25 17.12
CA ASP A 191 -1.00 6.20 18.01
C ASP A 191 0.21 6.91 17.37
N LYS A 192 0.78 6.34 16.31
CA LYS A 192 1.91 6.89 15.55
C LYS A 192 1.45 7.60 14.26
N LEU A 193 0.17 7.56 13.93
CA LEU A 193 -0.38 8.35 12.83
C LEU A 193 -0.42 9.84 13.21
N SER A 194 -0.35 10.70 12.20
CA SER A 194 -0.49 12.15 12.42
C SER A 194 -1.86 12.48 13.02
N VAL A 195 -1.96 13.61 13.73
CA VAL A 195 -3.22 14.07 14.33
C VAL A 195 -4.34 14.12 13.29
N GLY A 196 -4.11 14.72 12.13
CA GLY A 196 -5.13 14.81 11.07
C GLY A 196 -5.57 13.46 10.52
N VAL A 197 -4.67 12.47 10.41
CA VAL A 197 -5.05 11.10 9.99
C VAL A 197 -5.84 10.40 11.11
N ARG A 198 -5.46 10.58 12.37
CA ARG A 198 -6.23 10.04 13.50
C ARG A 198 -7.62 10.64 13.58
N GLU A 199 -7.74 11.95 13.38
CA GLU A 199 -9.04 12.64 13.36
C GLU A 199 -9.95 12.11 12.26
N MET A 200 -9.41 11.95 11.03
CA MET A 200 -10.11 11.32 9.91
C MET A 200 -10.60 9.88 10.23
N LEU A 201 -9.87 9.15 11.08
CA LEU A 201 -10.24 7.79 11.51
C LEU A 201 -11.16 7.75 12.75
N ALA A 202 -11.11 8.77 13.62
CA ALA A 202 -11.73 8.77 14.94
C ALA A 202 -13.22 9.10 14.94
N GLU A 203 -13.76 9.72 13.89
CA GLU A 203 -15.17 10.13 13.82
C GLU A 203 -16.18 8.97 13.94
N ARG A 204 -15.74 7.72 13.78
CA ARG A 204 -16.55 6.52 14.06
C ARG A 204 -16.38 5.97 15.48
N GLN A 205 -15.19 6.13 16.08
CA GLN A 205 -14.92 5.62 17.43
C GLN A 205 -15.70 6.38 18.52
N GLN A 206 -16.12 7.62 18.25
CA GLN A 206 -17.02 8.35 19.15
C GLN A 206 -18.51 7.96 19.01
N ARG A 207 -18.88 7.21 17.96
CA ARG A 207 -20.22 6.58 17.82
C ARG A 207 -20.25 5.12 18.25
N ALA A 208 -19.10 4.46 18.36
CA ALA A 208 -18.93 3.16 18.99
C ALA A 208 -18.29 3.37 20.37
N GLY A 209 -19.08 3.91 21.30
CA GLY A 209 -18.64 4.11 22.67
C GLY A 209 -18.04 2.82 23.26
N LEU A 210 -16.88 2.99 23.89
CA LEU A 210 -16.36 2.24 25.03
C LEU A 210 -16.93 0.83 25.19
N THR A 211 -16.14 -0.16 24.79
CA THR A 211 -16.12 -1.43 25.53
C THR A 211 -14.71 -2.01 25.42
N GLU A 212 -13.84 -1.56 26.34
CA GLU A 212 -12.88 -2.48 26.93
C GLU A 212 -13.69 -3.62 27.56
N PHE A 213 -13.35 -4.88 27.33
CA PHE A 213 -13.35 -5.90 28.40
C PHE A 213 -12.42 -7.08 28.04
N PRO A 214 -11.80 -7.72 29.05
CA PRO A 214 -10.74 -8.71 28.90
C PRO A 214 -11.26 -10.16 28.88
N PHE A 215 -10.35 -11.04 28.43
CA PHE A 215 -10.34 -12.51 28.31
C PHE A 215 -11.19 -13.14 27.21
#